data_AF-A0AAN2WMF5-F1
#
_entry.id   AF-A0AAN2WMF5-F1
#
_cell.length_a   1.000
_cell.length_b   1.000
_cell.length_c   1.000
_cell.angle_alpha   90.00
_cell.angle_beta   90.00
_cell.angle_gamma   90.00
#
_symmetry.space_group_name_H-M   'P 1'
#
loop_
_entity.id
_entity.type
_entity.pdbx_description
1 polymer ?
#
loop_
_entity_poly.entity_id
_entity_poly.type
_entity_poly.pdbx_seq_one_letter_code
_entity_poly.pdbx_strand_id
1 'polypeptide(L)'
;MKIYHTETQEDYDALLENLKNEGWTWFFGEATTQDDSQLWERYKQDSALFVDEEGVSYGTLSYAEDNYPDTPIEKYKVKQDEVSKWFENTANAMKAFASNGVSMKKQNTDNVNNPSHYTAGGIETLDYIKAKVKDYPSYAVGNILKYVSRYEHKNGIEDLKKAQFYLNDLIEWMESD
;
A
#
# COMPACT_ATOMS: atom_id res chain seq x y z
N MET A 1 1.86 28.24 10.03
CA MET A 1 2.35 26.85 9.94
C MET A 1 2.07 26.16 11.27
N LYS A 2 1.54 24.94 11.23
CA LYS A 2 1.37 24.04 12.37
C LYS A 2 2.26 22.84 12.18
N ILE A 3 2.83 22.32 13.27
CA ILE A 3 3.68 21.13 13.23
C ILE A 3 3.04 20.09 14.12
N TYR A 4 2.77 18.92 13.58
CA TYR A 4 2.23 17.79 14.30
C TYR A 4 3.28 16.70 14.45
N HIS A 5 3.33 16.09 15.63
CA HIS A 5 4.19 14.96 15.92
C HIS A 5 3.37 13.79 16.47
N THR A 6 3.66 12.58 15.98
CA THR A 6 2.98 11.33 16.36
C THR A 6 4.00 10.29 16.81
N GLU A 7 3.65 9.48 17.80
CA GLU A 7 4.55 8.46 18.37
C GLU A 7 4.22 7.03 17.94
N THR A 8 3.05 6.80 17.36
CA THR A 8 2.63 5.49 16.85
C THR A 8 2.08 5.60 15.43
N GLN A 9 2.07 4.47 14.73
CA GLN A 9 1.50 4.37 13.39
C GLN A 9 0.01 4.70 13.40
N GLU A 10 -0.71 4.25 14.44
CA GLU A 10 -2.15 4.53 14.57
C GLU A 10 -2.44 6.02 14.74
N ASP A 11 -1.61 6.73 15.52
CA ASP A 11 -1.72 8.19 15.67
C ASP A 11 -1.42 8.91 14.35
N TYR A 12 -0.43 8.43 13.59
CA TYR A 12 -0.04 8.99 12.30
C TYR A 12 -1.13 8.82 11.24
N ASP A 13 -1.66 7.61 11.09
CA ASP A 13 -2.72 7.30 10.14
C ASP A 13 -4.01 8.10 10.46
N ALA A 14 -4.37 8.18 11.74
CA ALA A 14 -5.53 8.96 12.18
C ALA A 14 -5.34 10.47 11.92
N LEU A 15 -4.13 11.00 12.11
CA LEU A 15 -3.82 12.39 11.83
C LEU A 15 -3.95 12.71 10.33
N LEU A 16 -3.42 11.84 9.46
CA LEU A 16 -3.53 12.02 8.01
C LEU A 16 -4.99 12.00 7.55
N GLU A 17 -5.80 11.08 8.08
CA GLU A 17 -7.22 11.02 7.75
C GLU A 17 -7.98 12.27 8.25
N ASN A 18 -7.66 12.75 9.45
CA ASN A 18 -8.25 13.98 9.96
C ASN A 18 -7.90 15.18 9.06
N LEU A 19 -6.62 15.35 8.70
CA LEU A 19 -6.18 16.41 7.79
C LEU A 19 -6.88 16.32 6.42
N LYS A 20 -7.05 15.10 5.90
CA LYS A 20 -7.79 14.87 4.66
C LYS A 20 -9.27 15.24 4.78
N ASN A 21 -9.92 14.88 5.89
CA ASN A 21 -11.32 15.24 6.16
C ASN A 21 -11.52 16.74 6.35
N GLU A 22 -10.50 17.45 6.86
CA GLU A 22 -10.44 18.92 6.91
C GLU A 22 -10.20 19.56 5.54
N GLY A 23 -9.91 18.77 4.50
CA GLY A 23 -9.71 19.22 3.12
C GLY A 23 -8.26 19.53 2.76
N TRP A 24 -7.29 19.15 3.58
CA TRP A 24 -5.87 19.33 3.30
C TRP A 24 -5.34 18.33 2.27
N THR A 25 -4.38 18.78 1.46
CA THR A 25 -3.66 17.98 0.46
C THR A 25 -2.15 18.14 0.64
N TRP A 26 -1.32 17.20 0.16
CA TRP A 26 0.13 17.39 0.21
C TRP A 26 0.56 18.57 -0.67
N PHE A 27 1.62 19.25 -0.21
CA PHE A 27 2.30 20.32 -0.91
C PHE A 27 2.77 19.92 -2.33
N PHE A 28 3.11 18.65 -2.56
CA PHE A 28 3.58 18.15 -3.86
C PHE A 28 2.52 17.42 -4.71
N GLY A 29 1.24 17.37 -4.32
CA GLY A 29 0.18 16.72 -5.10
C GLY A 29 -0.82 15.89 -4.28
N GLU A 30 -1.61 15.03 -4.94
CA GLU A 30 -2.61 14.20 -4.25
C GLU A 30 -1.96 13.11 -3.38
N ALA A 31 -2.28 13.17 -2.09
CA ALA A 31 -2.03 12.18 -1.05
C ALA A 31 -2.88 10.93 -1.28
N THR A 32 -2.26 9.75 -1.43
CA THR A 32 -3.02 8.49 -1.43
C THR A 32 -2.75 7.71 -0.16
N THR A 33 -3.81 7.26 0.50
CA THR A 33 -3.76 6.63 1.84
C THR A 33 -2.89 5.38 1.92
N GLN A 34 -2.55 4.74 0.80
CA GLN A 34 -1.69 3.55 0.79
C GLN A 34 -0.19 3.89 0.68
N ASP A 35 0.16 5.04 0.09
CA ASP A 35 1.53 5.55 0.03
C ASP A 35 1.84 6.44 1.24
N ASP A 36 0.83 7.15 1.77
CA ASP A 36 1.02 8.09 2.87
C ASP A 36 1.34 7.39 4.20
N SER A 37 0.69 6.26 4.51
CA SER A 37 1.01 5.45 5.70
C SER A 37 2.42 4.84 5.65
N GLN A 38 3.04 4.72 4.47
CA GLN A 38 4.43 4.26 4.35
C GLN A 38 5.43 5.35 4.77
N LEU A 39 5.02 6.61 4.84
CA LEU A 39 5.87 7.70 5.34
C LEU A 39 6.20 7.51 6.82
N TRP A 40 5.31 6.88 7.59
CA TRP A 40 5.58 6.49 8.97
C TRP A 40 6.80 5.56 9.06
N GLU A 41 6.91 4.55 8.18
CA GLU A 41 8.01 3.59 8.24
C GLU A 41 9.40 4.21 8.01
N ARG A 42 9.44 5.40 7.40
CA ARG A 42 10.68 6.11 7.08
C ARG A 42 11.37 6.69 8.31
N TYR A 43 10.60 7.25 9.24
CA TYR A 43 11.13 7.99 10.39
C TYR A 43 10.56 7.52 11.74
N LYS A 44 9.46 6.75 11.72
CA LYS A 44 8.79 6.19 12.89
C LYS A 44 8.54 7.28 13.93
N GLN A 45 9.05 7.11 15.16
CA GLN A 45 8.87 8.07 16.25
C GLN A 45 9.61 9.41 16.04
N ASP A 46 10.38 9.58 14.97
CA ASP A 46 10.93 10.87 14.56
C ASP A 46 10.06 11.54 13.48
N SER A 47 8.86 11.04 13.19
CA SER A 47 7.98 11.62 12.14
C SER A 47 7.32 12.93 12.59
N ALA A 48 7.31 13.92 11.69
CA ALA A 48 6.57 15.17 11.85
C ALA A 48 5.81 15.54 10.56
N LEU A 49 4.63 16.13 10.73
CA LEU A 49 3.83 16.70 9.64
C LEU A 49 3.74 18.21 9.80
N PHE A 50 4.01 18.93 8.72
CA PHE A 50 3.98 20.38 8.67
C PHE A 50 2.77 20.78 7.84
N VAL A 51 1.93 21.67 8.37
CA VAL A 51 0.72 22.15 7.71
C VAL A 51 0.79 23.66 7.60
N ASP A 52 0.80 24.18 6.38
CA ASP A 52 0.82 25.60 6.08
C ASP A 52 -0.16 25.95 4.97
N GLU A 53 -0.11 27.18 4.45
CA GLU A 53 -1.02 27.65 3.40
C GLU A 53 -0.82 26.92 2.06
N GLU A 54 0.33 26.29 1.85
CA GLU A 54 0.69 25.59 0.62
C GLU A 54 0.32 24.10 0.68
N GLY A 55 0.07 23.56 1.88
CA GLY A 55 -0.49 22.23 2.09
C GLY A 55 0.14 21.49 3.27
N VAL A 56 0.07 20.16 3.21
CA VAL A 56 0.76 19.27 4.16
C VAL A 56 2.13 18.91 3.59
N SER A 57 3.17 18.89 4.40
CA SER A 57 4.46 18.30 4.07
C SER A 57 4.94 17.39 5.20
N TYR A 58 5.79 16.42 4.89
CA TYR A 58 6.32 15.46 5.87
C TYR A 58 7.81 15.75 6.11
N GLY A 59 8.27 15.47 7.31
CA GLY A 59 9.67 15.57 7.68
C GLY A 59 9.92 14.92 9.03
N THR A 60 10.99 15.35 9.70
CA THR A 60 11.37 14.80 11.00
C THR A 60 11.12 15.77 12.15
N LEU A 61 10.93 15.22 13.36
CA LEU A 61 10.84 16.00 14.58
C LEU A 61 12.15 16.76 14.81
N SER A 62 13.28 16.08 14.62
CA SER A 62 14.61 16.71 14.63
C SER A 62 14.73 17.93 13.69
N TYR A 63 14.23 17.81 12.45
CA TYR A 63 14.23 18.91 11.50
C TYR A 63 13.34 20.07 11.97
N ALA A 64 12.18 19.76 12.58
CA ALA A 64 11.28 20.77 13.13
C ALA A 64 11.94 21.55 14.27
N GLU A 65 12.60 20.85 15.20
CA GLU A 65 13.30 21.46 16.34
C GLU A 65 14.45 22.37 15.89
N ASP A 66 15.22 21.94 14.89
CA ASP A 66 16.38 22.69 14.41
C ASP A 66 16.00 23.92 13.57
N ASN A 67 14.97 23.82 12.73
CA ASN A 67 14.63 24.86 11.75
C ASN A 67 13.48 25.77 12.20
N TYR A 68 12.63 25.30 13.11
CA TYR A 68 11.46 26.04 13.59
C TYR A 68 11.37 26.05 15.12
N PRO A 69 12.42 26.50 15.84
CA PRO A 69 12.49 26.42 17.31
C PRO A 69 11.39 27.22 18.03
N ASP A 70 10.87 28.27 17.39
CA ASP A 70 9.80 29.11 17.94
C ASP A 70 8.39 28.63 17.59
N THR A 71 8.27 27.56 16.77
CA THR A 71 6.96 27.02 16.37
C THR A 71 6.55 25.89 17.31
N PRO A 72 5.39 26.00 18.00
CA PRO A 72 4.92 24.93 18.87
C PRO A 72 4.67 23.62 18.09
N ILE A 73 5.20 22.52 18.60
CA ILE A 73 4.97 21.17 18.07
C ILE A 73 3.78 20.55 18.81
N GLU A 74 2.69 20.33 18.09
CA GLU A 74 1.47 19.71 18.62
C GLU A 74 1.60 18.19 18.58
N LYS A 75 1.69 17.57 19.76
CA LYS A 75 1.68 16.12 19.86
C LYS A 75 0.26 15.59 19.64
N TYR A 76 0.07 14.83 18.57
CA TYR A 76 -1.22 14.25 18.22
C TYR A 76 -1.39 12.86 18.84
N LYS A 77 -2.56 12.64 19.44
CA LYS A 77 -2.99 11.35 20.00
C LYS A 77 -4.44 11.14 19.64
N VAL A 78 -4.73 10.05 18.93
CA VAL A 78 -6.09 9.75 18.52
C VAL A 78 -6.92 9.27 19.72
N LYS A 79 -8.21 9.65 19.78
CA LYS A 79 -9.14 9.10 20.77
C LYS A 79 -9.56 7.70 20.33
N GLN A 80 -9.42 6.71 21.22
CA GLN A 80 -9.64 5.29 20.93
C GLN A 80 -11.04 4.98 20.34
N ASP A 81 -12.04 5.80 20.67
CA ASP A 81 -13.41 5.68 20.17
C ASP A 81 -13.55 6.04 18.68
N GLU A 82 -12.69 6.89 18.13
CA GLU A 82 -12.71 7.31 16.72
C GLU A 82 -12.04 6.25 15.83
N VAL A 83 -10.92 5.69 16.31
CA VAL A 83 -10.21 4.57 15.67
C VAL A 83 -11.12 3.35 15.57
N SER A 84 -11.86 3.05 16.64
CA SER A 84 -12.77 1.90 16.67
C SER A 84 -13.88 2.02 15.62
N LYS A 85 -14.48 3.21 15.46
CA LYS A 85 -15.48 3.46 14.41
C LYS A 85 -14.90 3.33 13.00
N TRP A 86 -13.66 3.74 12.79
CA TRP A 86 -12.97 3.59 11.51
C TRP A 86 -12.76 2.13 11.12
N PHE A 87 -12.22 1.32 12.04
CA PHE A 87 -12.05 -0.12 11.82
C PHE A 87 -13.39 -0.83 11.64
N GLU A 88 -14.42 -0.46 12.40
CA GLU A 88 -15.77 -1.00 12.22
C GLU A 88 -16.35 -0.66 10.85
N ASN A 89 -16.25 0.59 10.39
CA ASN A 89 -16.73 1.00 9.08
C ASN A 89 -15.98 0.32 7.94
N THR A 90 -14.66 0.19 8.05
CA THR A 90 -13.82 -0.51 7.06
C THR A 90 -14.13 -2.01 7.02
N ALA A 91 -14.27 -2.65 8.19
CA ALA A 91 -14.66 -4.05 8.28
C ALA A 91 -16.08 -4.29 7.77
N ASN A 92 -17.01 -3.36 8.03
CA ASN A 92 -18.37 -3.41 7.51
C ASN A 92 -18.41 -3.19 5.99
N ALA A 93 -17.57 -2.30 5.46
CA ALA A 93 -17.42 -2.11 4.02
C ALA A 93 -16.84 -3.36 3.35
N MET A 94 -15.78 -3.96 3.91
CA MET A 94 -15.23 -5.23 3.40
C MET A 94 -16.25 -6.37 3.47
N LYS A 95 -17.00 -6.47 4.57
CA LYS A 95 -18.09 -7.45 4.70
C LYS A 95 -19.21 -7.19 3.70
N ALA A 96 -19.57 -5.94 3.44
CA ALA A 96 -20.58 -5.57 2.46
C ALA A 96 -20.10 -5.85 1.02
N PHE A 97 -18.82 -5.65 0.72
CA PHE A 97 -18.20 -6.05 -0.55
C PHE A 97 -18.14 -7.56 -0.72
N ALA A 98 -17.89 -8.31 0.36
CA ALA A 98 -17.87 -9.77 0.35
C ALA A 98 -19.28 -10.38 0.30
N SER A 99 -20.29 -9.74 0.90
CA SER A 99 -21.67 -10.23 0.96
C SER A 99 -22.52 -9.83 -0.25
N ASN A 100 -22.35 -8.61 -0.75
CA ASN A 100 -22.90 -8.19 -2.03
C ASN A 100 -21.91 -8.60 -3.11
N GLY A 101 -21.96 -9.86 -3.53
CA GLY A 101 -21.23 -10.35 -4.69
C GLY A 101 -21.52 -9.47 -5.91
N VAL A 102 -20.68 -8.45 -6.12
CA VAL A 102 -20.71 -7.63 -7.32
C VAL A 102 -20.22 -8.52 -8.44
N SER A 103 -21.18 -9.08 -9.17
CA SER A 103 -20.95 -9.54 -10.53
C SER A 103 -20.49 -8.34 -11.35
N MET A 104 -19.16 -8.13 -11.40
CA MET A 104 -18.59 -7.30 -12.43
C MET A 104 -18.91 -7.97 -13.77
N LYS A 105 -19.71 -7.31 -14.60
CA LYS A 105 -19.70 -7.61 -16.03
C LYS A 105 -18.23 -7.59 -16.47
N LYS A 106 -17.74 -8.76 -16.85
CA LYS A 106 -16.37 -9.04 -17.29
C LYS A 106 -16.01 -8.19 -18.50
N GLN A 107 -15.59 -6.95 -18.28
CA GLN A 107 -14.68 -6.26 -19.18
C GLN A 107 -13.30 -6.83 -18.84
N ASN A 108 -12.94 -7.85 -19.61
CA ASN A 108 -11.78 -8.71 -19.43
C ASN A 108 -10.49 -7.92 -19.75
N THR A 109 -9.93 -7.19 -18.79
CA THR A 109 -8.62 -6.53 -18.92
C THR A 109 -7.78 -6.62 -17.63
N ASP A 110 -7.88 -7.71 -16.86
CA ASP A 110 -6.91 -8.00 -15.80
C ASP A 110 -5.65 -8.62 -16.42
N ASN A 111 -4.77 -7.79 -16.97
CA ASN A 111 -3.50 -8.25 -17.56
C ASN A 111 -2.49 -8.80 -16.53
N VAL A 112 -2.81 -8.76 -15.25
CA VAL A 112 -1.93 -9.20 -14.17
C VAL A 112 -2.27 -10.62 -13.75
N ASN A 113 -3.55 -10.87 -13.43
CA ASN A 113 -3.99 -12.20 -12.97
C ASN A 113 -4.63 -13.03 -14.08
N ASN A 114 -5.12 -12.41 -15.16
CA ASN A 114 -5.78 -13.13 -16.25
C ASN A 114 -5.57 -12.45 -17.61
N PRO A 115 -4.31 -12.40 -18.11
CA PRO A 115 -4.06 -11.79 -19.40
C PRO A 115 -4.87 -12.55 -20.46
N SER A 116 -5.65 -11.81 -21.25
CA SER A 116 -6.69 -12.34 -22.17
C SER A 116 -6.20 -13.37 -23.20
N HIS A 117 -4.89 -13.57 -23.31
CA HIS A 117 -4.20 -14.44 -24.25
C HIS A 117 -3.69 -15.76 -23.63
N TYR A 118 -3.91 -16.02 -22.33
CA TYR A 118 -3.44 -17.24 -21.64
C TYR A 118 -4.53 -18.25 -21.23
N THR A 119 -5.82 -17.94 -21.45
CA THR A 119 -6.95 -18.80 -21.07
C THR A 119 -7.54 -19.60 -22.25
N ALA A 120 -6.69 -20.10 -23.14
CA ALA A 120 -7.13 -21.05 -24.17
C ALA A 120 -7.29 -22.46 -23.55
N GLY A 121 -8.51 -22.83 -23.17
CA GLY A 121 -8.86 -24.23 -22.85
C GLY A 121 -9.22 -24.56 -21.39
N GLY A 122 -9.40 -23.57 -20.52
CA GLY A 122 -9.93 -23.77 -19.15
C GLY A 122 -8.94 -24.32 -18.12
N ILE A 123 -7.66 -24.41 -18.47
CA ILE A 123 -6.55 -24.68 -17.55
C ILE A 123 -5.75 -23.38 -17.42
N GLU A 124 -5.50 -22.94 -16.19
CA GLU A 124 -4.62 -21.79 -15.95
C GLU A 124 -3.19 -22.15 -16.39
N THR A 125 -2.55 -21.27 -17.16
CA THR A 125 -1.24 -21.55 -17.78
C THR A 125 -0.19 -21.93 -16.73
N LEU A 126 -0.27 -21.34 -15.53
CA LEU A 126 0.65 -21.62 -14.43
C LEU A 126 0.53 -23.06 -13.93
N ASP A 127 -0.68 -23.59 -13.80
CA ASP A 127 -0.92 -24.97 -13.35
C ASP A 127 -0.36 -25.98 -14.35
N TYR A 128 -0.49 -25.69 -15.65
CA TYR A 128 0.14 -26.50 -16.68
C TYR A 128 1.68 -26.46 -16.58
N ILE A 129 2.25 -25.29 -16.33
CA ILE A 129 3.70 -25.12 -16.15
C ILE A 129 4.18 -25.90 -14.92
N LYS A 130 3.52 -25.77 -13.77
CA LYS A 130 3.80 -26.54 -12.54
C LYS A 130 3.79 -28.05 -12.80
N ALA A 131 2.82 -28.53 -13.57
CA ALA A 131 2.70 -29.95 -13.90
C ALA A 131 3.77 -30.47 -14.89
N LYS A 132 4.45 -29.59 -15.64
CA LYS A 132 5.40 -29.97 -16.70
C LYS A 132 6.85 -29.61 -16.41
N VAL A 133 7.10 -28.61 -15.57
CA VAL A 133 8.45 -28.16 -15.22
C VAL A 133 8.91 -28.93 -13.99
N LYS A 134 10.00 -29.71 -14.15
CA LYS A 134 10.58 -30.50 -13.05
C LYS A 134 11.15 -29.65 -11.92
N ASP A 135 11.67 -28.47 -12.25
CA ASP A 135 12.23 -27.51 -11.29
C ASP A 135 11.40 -26.22 -11.36
N TYR A 136 10.19 -26.31 -10.83
CA TYR A 136 9.29 -25.17 -10.72
C TYR A 136 9.88 -24.03 -9.87
N PRO A 137 10.59 -24.30 -8.74
CA PRO A 137 11.20 -23.23 -7.95
C PRO A 137 12.16 -22.33 -8.75
N SER A 138 13.05 -22.90 -9.55
CA SER A 138 13.94 -22.09 -10.39
C SER A 138 13.18 -21.25 -11.43
N TYR A 139 12.08 -21.78 -11.97
CA TYR A 139 11.21 -21.03 -12.88
C TYR A 139 10.53 -19.84 -12.18
N ALA A 140 10.00 -20.04 -10.97
CA ALA A 140 9.39 -18.97 -10.18
C ALA A 140 10.43 -17.89 -9.82
N VAL A 141 11.61 -18.28 -9.32
CA VAL A 141 12.72 -17.37 -9.02
C VAL A 141 13.13 -16.54 -10.24
N GLY A 142 13.23 -17.16 -11.41
CA GLY A 142 13.54 -16.44 -12.66
C GLY A 142 12.48 -15.38 -13.01
N ASN A 143 11.20 -15.66 -12.77
CA ASN A 143 10.13 -14.68 -12.98
C ASN A 143 10.18 -13.55 -11.96
N ILE A 144 10.42 -13.87 -10.67
CA ILE A 144 10.58 -12.87 -9.61
C ILE A 144 11.72 -11.91 -9.99
N LEU A 145 12.92 -12.43 -10.30
CA LEU A 145 14.08 -11.63 -10.72
C LEU A 145 13.79 -10.79 -11.98
N LYS A 146 13.08 -11.35 -12.96
CA LYS A 146 12.69 -10.63 -14.18
C LYS A 146 11.80 -9.44 -13.89
N TYR A 147 10.81 -9.57 -13.00
CA TYR A 147 9.89 -8.49 -12.71
C TYR A 147 10.48 -7.45 -11.74
N VAL A 148 11.24 -7.90 -10.73
CA VAL A 148 11.99 -7.01 -9.83
C VAL A 148 13.09 -6.24 -10.58
N SER A 149 13.74 -6.81 -11.59
CA SER A 149 14.73 -6.05 -12.36
C SER A 149 14.11 -5.00 -13.30
N ARG A 150 12.81 -5.11 -13.59
CA ARG A 150 12.14 -4.35 -14.66
C ARG A 150 11.25 -3.21 -14.18
N TYR A 151 10.87 -3.20 -12.90
CA TYR A 151 9.84 -2.28 -12.41
C TYR A 151 10.21 -0.81 -12.66
N GLU A 152 11.47 -0.42 -12.45
CA GLU A 152 11.89 0.98 -12.59
C GLU A 152 11.77 1.54 -14.01
N HIS A 153 11.81 0.68 -15.03
CA HIS A 153 11.97 1.12 -16.41
C HIS A 153 10.92 0.57 -17.39
N LYS A 154 9.90 -0.16 -16.92
CA LYS A 154 8.82 -0.65 -17.80
C LYS A 154 7.42 -0.46 -17.25
N ASN A 155 7.02 -1.22 -16.23
CA ASN A 155 5.62 -1.25 -15.77
C ASN A 155 5.45 -0.83 -14.30
N GLY A 156 6.50 -0.32 -13.63
CA GLY A 156 6.41 0.16 -12.26
C GLY A 156 5.84 -0.89 -11.30
N ILE A 157 4.89 -0.44 -10.48
CA ILE A 157 4.20 -1.26 -9.48
C ILE A 157 3.55 -2.52 -10.07
N GLU A 158 3.16 -2.54 -11.35
CA GLU A 158 2.55 -3.74 -11.97
C GLU A 158 3.55 -4.90 -12.04
N ASP A 159 4.82 -4.61 -12.32
CA ASP A 159 5.87 -5.63 -12.30
C ASP A 159 6.14 -6.10 -10.86
N LEU A 160 6.12 -5.21 -9.86
CA LEU A 160 6.25 -5.60 -8.46
C LEU A 160 5.10 -6.52 -8.00
N LYS A 161 3.86 -6.23 -8.42
CA LYS A 161 2.70 -7.11 -8.16
C LYS A 161 2.84 -8.47 -8.84
N LYS A 162 3.39 -8.53 -10.05
CA LYS A 162 3.72 -9.80 -10.72
C LYS A 162 4.82 -10.56 -9.97
N ALA A 163 5.86 -9.87 -9.48
CA ALA A 163 6.88 -10.50 -8.66
C ALA A 163 6.30 -11.09 -7.36
N GLN A 164 5.43 -10.33 -6.68
CA GLN A 164 4.74 -10.78 -5.47
C GLN A 164 3.87 -12.01 -5.75
N PHE A 165 3.14 -12.02 -6.87
CA PHE A 165 2.35 -13.18 -7.29
C PHE A 165 3.21 -14.45 -7.37
N TYR A 166 4.35 -14.41 -8.09
CA TYR A 166 5.26 -15.56 -8.19
C TYR A 166 5.93 -15.91 -6.86
N LEU A 167 6.17 -14.94 -5.98
CA LEU A 167 6.73 -15.19 -4.64
C LEU A 167 5.72 -15.93 -3.75
N ASN A 168 4.48 -15.46 -3.69
CA ASN A 168 3.42 -16.11 -2.91
C ASN A 168 3.18 -17.53 -3.41
N ASP A 169 3.12 -17.70 -4.73
CA ASP A 169 2.91 -19.00 -5.35
C ASP A 169 4.08 -19.97 -5.08
N LEU A 170 5.32 -19.47 -5.06
CA LEU A 170 6.49 -20.26 -4.67
C LEU A 170 6.46 -20.65 -3.19
N ILE A 171 6.02 -19.76 -2.30
CA ILE A 171 5.84 -20.08 -0.88
C ILE A 171 4.83 -21.21 -0.72
N GLU A 172 3.64 -21.09 -1.34
CA GLU A 172 2.61 -22.13 -1.32
C GLU A 172 3.13 -23.48 -1.85
N TRP A 173 3.90 -23.46 -2.96
CA TRP A 173 4.53 -24.66 -3.49
C TRP A 173 5.46 -25.31 -2.46
N MET A 174 6.35 -24.53 -1.84
CA MET A 174 7.35 -25.03 -0.88
C MET A 174 6.74 -25.49 0.45
N GLU A 175 5.59 -24.96 0.85
CA GLU A 175 4.83 -25.42 2.01
C GLU A 175 4.02 -26.69 1.74
N SER A 176 3.76 -27.01 0.48
CA SER A 176 3.02 -28.19 0.04
C SER A 176 3.89 -29.43 -0.24
N ASP A 177 5.21 -29.26 -0.37
CA ASP A 177 6.22 -30.32 -0.48
C ASP A 177 6.69 -30.82 0.91
#